data_AF-A0A165ELD9-F1
#
_entry.id   AF-A0A165ELD9-F1
#
_cell.length_a   1.000
_cell.length_b   1.000
_cell.length_c   1.000
_cell.angle_alpha   90.00
_cell.angle_beta   90.00
_cell.angle_gamma   90.00
#
_symmetry.space_group_name_H-M   'P 1'
#
loop_
_entity.id
_entity.type
_entity.pdbx_description
1 polymer ?
#
loop_
_entity_poly.entity_id
_entity_poly.type
_entity_poly.pdbx_seq_one_letter_code
_entity_poly.pdbx_strand_id
1 'polypeptide(L)'
;MNILRLLNRSDYIQVNNQFVVPDFLYASEDYADDDDVALQAQVDGQLLELTVGELEEADPLPDGGFWVDGVGYLRFLSRESLH
;
A
#
# COMPACT_ATOMS: atom_id res chain seq x y z
N MET A 1 -11.62 5.99 5.67
CA MET A 1 -11.45 4.58 5.24
C MET A 1 -10.03 4.22 5.61
N ASN A 2 -9.82 3.19 6.44
CA ASN A 2 -8.47 2.91 6.97
C ASN A 2 -7.62 2.24 5.87
N ILE A 3 -6.55 2.90 5.43
CA ILE A 3 -5.63 2.40 4.40
C ILE A 3 -4.94 1.10 4.81
N LEU A 4 -4.63 0.93 6.10
CA LEU A 4 -4.05 -0.28 6.68
C LEU A 4 -5.00 -1.48 6.58
N ARG A 5 -6.31 -1.23 6.68
CA ARG A 5 -7.32 -2.26 6.48
C ARG A 5 -7.41 -2.71 5.02
N LEU A 6 -7.17 -1.80 4.07
CA LEU A 6 -7.12 -2.12 2.64
C LEU A 6 -5.86 -2.93 2.33
N LEU A 7 -4.73 -2.55 2.92
CA LEU A 7 -3.45 -3.26 2.83
C LEU A 7 -3.60 -4.74 3.25
N ASN A 8 -4.18 -5.00 4.43
CA ASN A 8 -4.42 -6.35 4.95
C ASN A 8 -5.35 -7.22 4.08
N ARG A 9 -6.11 -6.61 3.18
CA ARG A 9 -7.05 -7.30 2.27
C ARG A 9 -6.54 -7.34 0.84
N SER A 10 -5.34 -6.83 0.60
CA SER A 10 -4.76 -6.77 -0.73
C SER A 10 -3.92 -8.01 -1.02
N ASP A 11 -4.06 -8.52 -2.23
CA ASP A 11 -3.20 -9.57 -2.79
C ASP A 11 -2.16 -8.95 -3.74
N TYR A 12 -2.48 -7.78 -4.30
CA TYR A 12 -1.65 -7.03 -5.21
C TYR A 12 -1.69 -5.55 -4.85
N ILE A 13 -0.62 -4.86 -5.22
CA ILE A 13 -0.59 -3.41 -5.24
C ILE A 13 -0.37 -2.94 -6.67
N GLN A 14 -0.95 -1.80 -6.99
CA GLN A 14 -0.61 -1.05 -8.19
C GLN A 14 0.20 0.16 -7.75
N VAL A 15 1.44 0.25 -8.21
CA VAL A 15 2.31 1.41 -8.02
C VAL A 15 2.44 2.11 -9.37
N ASN A 16 1.91 3.32 -9.48
CA ASN A 16 1.75 4.04 -10.74
C ASN A 16 0.98 3.19 -11.76
N ASN A 17 1.66 2.68 -12.79
CA ASN A 17 1.05 1.84 -13.84
C ASN A 17 1.51 0.37 -13.78
N GLN A 18 2.11 -0.07 -12.67
CA GLN A 18 2.65 -1.41 -12.51
C GLN A 18 1.91 -2.18 -11.43
N PHE A 19 1.55 -3.42 -11.74
CA PHE A 19 0.98 -4.35 -10.77
C PHE A 19 2.09 -5.22 -10.18
N VAL A 20 2.17 -5.22 -8.86
CA VAL A 20 3.23 -5.88 -8.11
C VAL A 20 2.60 -6.73 -7.01
N VAL A 21 3.17 -7.91 -6.77
CA VAL A 21 2.86 -8.73 -5.60
C VAL A 21 3.76 -8.25 -4.48
N PRO A 22 3.21 -7.77 -3.35
CA PRO A 22 4.02 -7.37 -2.21
C PRO A 22 4.86 -8.52 -1.66
N ASP A 23 6.10 -8.25 -1.30
CA ASP A 23 7.00 -9.20 -0.64
C ASP A 23 6.65 -9.32 0.85
N PHE A 24 6.14 -8.23 1.43
CA PHE A 24 5.71 -8.14 2.82
C PHE A 24 4.52 -7.20 2.96
N LEU A 25 3.57 -7.61 3.79
CA LEU A 25 2.42 -6.82 4.21
C LEU A 25 2.24 -6.99 5.72
N TYR A 26 2.21 -5.88 6.44
CA TYR A 26 1.88 -5.85 7.85
C TYR A 26 1.12 -4.58 8.17
N ALA A 27 -0.09 -4.73 8.70
CA ALA A 27 -0.87 -3.62 9.19
C ALA A 27 -1.54 -4.04 10.50
N SER A 28 -0.92 -3.71 11.62
CA SER A 28 -1.53 -3.90 12.93
C SER A 28 -2.36 -2.68 13.27
N GLU A 29 -3.69 -2.75 13.10
CA GLU A 29 -4.57 -1.60 13.38
C GLU A 29 -4.54 -1.16 14.86
N ASP A 30 -4.10 -2.03 15.78
CA ASP A 30 -4.15 -1.81 17.22
C ASP A 30 -2.77 -1.53 17.87
N TYR A 31 -1.66 -1.84 17.17
CA TYR A 31 -0.31 -1.82 17.77
C TYR A 31 0.80 -1.30 16.85
N ALA A 32 0.46 -0.77 15.67
CA ALA A 32 1.45 -0.21 14.77
C ALA A 32 1.97 1.15 15.28
N ASP A 33 3.29 1.34 15.18
CA ASP A 33 3.96 2.64 15.27
C ASP A 33 4.10 3.26 13.87
N ASP A 34 4.18 4.58 13.77
CA ASP A 34 4.26 5.29 12.48
C ASP A 34 5.51 4.89 11.70
N ASP A 35 6.60 4.57 12.41
CA ASP A 35 7.89 4.14 11.83
C ASP A 35 7.90 2.65 11.41
N ASP A 36 6.86 1.88 11.74
CA ASP A 36 6.81 0.46 11.38
C ASP A 36 6.67 0.30 9.87
N VAL A 37 7.42 -0.62 9.29
CA VAL A 37 7.28 -0.98 7.87
C VAL A 37 5.95 -1.71 7.68
N ALA A 38 5.08 -1.10 6.88
CA ALA A 38 3.77 -1.66 6.58
C ALA A 38 3.78 -2.49 5.29
N LEU A 39 4.57 -2.06 4.31
CA LEU A 39 4.60 -2.65 2.98
C LEU A 39 6.03 -2.70 2.45
N GLN A 40 6.40 -3.84 1.86
CA GLN A 40 7.58 -3.95 1.02
C GLN A 40 7.23 -4.63 -0.29
N ALA A 41 7.79 -4.12 -1.40
CA ALA A 41 7.62 -4.70 -2.71
C ALA A 41 8.80 -4.37 -3.63
N GLN A 42 9.14 -5.28 -4.55
CA GLN A 42 10.05 -4.98 -5.65
C GLN A 42 9.34 -4.31 -6.83
N VAL A 43 9.64 -3.03 -7.10
CA VAL A 43 9.09 -2.25 -8.22
C VAL A 43 10.24 -1.87 -9.16
N ASP A 44 10.19 -2.31 -10.43
CA ASP A 44 11.26 -2.08 -11.41
C ASP A 44 12.68 -2.49 -10.94
N GLY A 45 12.76 -3.50 -10.07
CA GLY A 45 14.04 -3.98 -9.49
C GLY A 45 14.60 -3.08 -8.38
N GLN A 46 13.82 -2.12 -7.90
CA GLN A 46 14.09 -1.34 -6.70
C GLN A 46 13.17 -1.78 -5.57
N LEU A 47 13.70 -1.79 -4.35
CA LEU A 47 12.91 -2.02 -3.16
C LEU A 47 12.08 -0.77 -2.86
N LEU A 48 10.76 -0.93 -2.92
CA LEU A 48 9.81 -0.01 -2.31
C LEU A 48 9.53 -0.48 -0.89
N GLU A 49 9.72 0.40 0.07
CA GLU A 49 9.38 0.20 1.47
C GLU A 49 8.52 1.38 1.91
N LEU A 50 7.36 1.11 2.50
CA LEU A 50 6.46 2.12 3.03
C LEU A 50 6.15 1.82 4.49
N THR A 51 6.27 2.86 5.29
CA THR A 51 5.91 2.84 6.71
C THR A 51 4.42 3.05 6.92
N VAL A 52 3.96 2.78 8.14
CA VAL A 52 2.57 3.03 8.55
C VAL A 52 2.27 4.52 8.44
N GLY A 53 3.15 5.39 8.94
CA GLY A 53 2.99 6.85 8.89
C GLY A 53 2.86 7.37 7.46
N GLU A 54 3.73 6.92 6.54
CA GLU A 54 3.65 7.31 5.12
C GLU A 54 2.34 6.89 4.46
N LEU A 55 1.78 5.73 4.85
CA LEU A 55 0.48 5.29 4.35
C LEU A 55 -0.67 6.10 4.98
N GLU A 56 -0.60 6.42 6.27
CA GLU A 56 -1.63 7.22 6.94
C GLU A 56 -1.69 8.67 6.44
N GLU A 57 -0.56 9.23 6.04
CA GLU A 57 -0.45 10.55 5.41
C GLU A 57 -0.86 10.54 3.92
N ALA A 58 -1.11 9.38 3.32
CA ALA A 58 -1.42 9.28 1.90
C ALA A 58 -2.79 9.91 1.55
N ASP A 59 -2.81 10.70 0.49
CA ASP A 59 -4.01 11.40 0.04
C ASP A 59 -4.94 10.44 -0.75
N PRO A 60 -6.20 10.23 -0.33
CA PRO A 60 -7.13 9.36 -1.05
C PRO A 60 -7.58 9.99 -2.37
N LEU A 61 -7.67 9.17 -3.42
CA LEU A 61 -8.08 9.57 -4.77
C LEU A 61 -9.49 9.09 -5.13
N PRO A 62 -10.18 9.75 -6.08
CA PRO A 62 -11.57 9.43 -6.43
C PRO A 62 -11.81 8.02 -7.00
N ASP A 63 -10.77 7.39 -7.54
CA ASP A 63 -10.81 6.05 -8.13
C ASP A 63 -10.53 4.93 -7.10
N GLY A 64 -10.34 5.29 -5.83
CA GLY A 64 -10.00 4.36 -4.75
C GLY A 64 -8.50 4.05 -4.64
N GLY A 65 -7.65 4.75 -5.39
CA GLY A 65 -6.22 4.81 -5.14
C GLY A 65 -5.85 5.84 -4.08
N PHE A 66 -4.55 5.98 -3.85
CA PHE A 66 -3.92 6.90 -2.90
C PHE A 66 -2.72 7.57 -3.59
N TRP A 67 -2.41 8.80 -3.20
CA TRP A 67 -1.17 9.47 -3.56
C TRP A 67 -0.25 9.48 -2.33
N VAL A 68 0.91 8.86 -2.46
CA VAL A 68 1.95 8.80 -1.42
C VAL A 68 3.09 9.72 -1.84
N ASP A 69 3.49 10.65 -0.98
CA ASP A 69 4.59 11.57 -1.31
C ASP A 69 5.90 10.79 -1.52
N GLY A 70 6.73 11.23 -2.46
CA GLY A 70 7.97 10.54 -2.85
C GLY A 70 7.79 9.23 -3.65
N VAL A 71 6.60 8.63 -3.69
CA VAL A 71 6.33 7.37 -4.42
C VAL A 71 5.37 7.56 -5.60
N GLY A 72 4.31 8.34 -5.41
CA GLY A 72 3.27 8.60 -6.41
C GLY A 72 1.99 7.81 -6.17
N TYR A 73 1.39 7.29 -7.23
CA TYR A 73 0.09 6.62 -7.15
C TYR A 73 0.24 5.21 -6.56
N LEU A 74 -0.59 4.87 -5.58
CA LEU A 74 -0.67 3.55 -4.96
C LEU A 74 -2.13 3.08 -4.89
N ARG A 75 -2.40 1.82 -5.25
CA ARG A 75 -3.72 1.23 -5.07
C ARG A 75 -3.62 -0.21 -4.58
N PHE A 76 -4.44 -0.53 -3.59
CA PHE A 76 -4.57 -1.88 -3.03
C PHE A 76 -5.63 -2.67 -3.76
N LEU A 77 -5.31 -3.88 -4.19
CA LEU A 77 -6.17 -4.72 -5.02
C LEU A 77 -6.26 -6.11 -4.40
N SER A 78 -7.49 -6.59 -4.20
CA SER A 78 -7.72 -7.99 -3.82
C SER A 78 -8.11 -8.81 -5.05
N ARG A 79 -7.79 -10.11 -5.02
CA ARG A 79 -8.19 -11.07 -6.04
C ARG A 79 -9.70 -11.22 -6.13
N GLU A 80 -10.40 -11.04 -5.01
CA GLU A 80 -11.88 -11.02 -4.95
C GLU A 80 -12.47 -9.77 -5.66
N SER A 81 -11.71 -8.68 -5.76
CA SER A 81 -12.14 -7.44 -6.42
C SER A 81 -11.96 -7.47 -7.95
N LEU A 82 -11.30 -8.50 -8.49
CA LEU A 82 -11.00 -8.65 -9.92
C LEU A 82 -12.08 -9.46 -10.69
N HIS A 83 -13.21 -9.76 -10.06
CA HIS A 83 -14.32 -10.54 -10.63
C HIS A 83 -15.63 -9.75 -10.75
#